data_AF-A0A2S9G5W4-F1
#
_entry.id   AF-A0A2S9G5W4-F1
#
_cell.length_a   1.000
_cell.length_b   1.000
_cell.length_c   1.000
_cell.angle_alpha   90.00
_cell.angle_beta   90.00
_cell.angle_gamma   90.00
#
_symmetry.space_group_name_H-M   'P 1'
#
loop_
_entity.id
_entity.type
_entity.pdbx_description
1 polymer ?
#
loop_
_entity_poly.entity_id
_entity_poly.type
_entity_poly.pdbx_seq_one_letter_code
_entity_poly.pdbx_strand_id
1 'polypeptide(L)'
;PVLGEITVENLQRLTGGASRTTWAFDALGDGRRALILRTGPRADIHASMELEAHVQQRAAAAGAPVPHILAADNSPAAVGDPFLI
;
A
#
# COMPACT_ATOMS: atom_id res chain seq x y z
N PRO A 1 -8.39 2.90 -8.60
CA PRO A 1 -8.76 2.08 -9.78
C PRO A 1 -9.19 0.70 -9.28
N VAL A 2 -10.30 0.14 -9.77
CA VAL A 2 -10.67 -1.26 -9.48
C VAL A 2 -9.93 -2.14 -10.49
N LEU A 3 -9.16 -3.11 -10.02
CA LEU A 3 -8.29 -3.89 -10.90
C LEU A 3 -9.02 -5.06 -11.60
N GLY A 4 -10.24 -5.42 -11.18
CA GLY A 4 -10.95 -6.62 -11.66
C GLY A 4 -10.74 -7.84 -10.76
N GLU A 5 -10.98 -9.05 -11.28
CA GLU A 5 -10.60 -10.30 -10.61
C GLU A 5 -9.09 -10.51 -10.75
N ILE A 6 -8.39 -10.69 -9.62
CA ILE A 6 -6.93 -10.72 -9.56
C ILE A 6 -6.47 -11.94 -8.77
N THR A 7 -5.44 -12.62 -9.26
CA THR A 7 -4.67 -13.57 -8.46
C THR A 7 -3.46 -12.86 -7.85
N VAL A 8 -3.24 -13.08 -6.54
CA VAL A 8 -2.05 -12.59 -5.83
C VAL A 8 -1.00 -13.70 -5.76
N GLU A 9 0.22 -13.41 -6.24
CA GLU A 9 1.35 -14.33 -6.21
C GLU A 9 2.62 -13.69 -5.60
N ASN A 10 3.63 -14.52 -5.33
CA ASN A 10 4.97 -14.12 -4.88
C ASN A 10 4.97 -13.16 -3.67
N LEU A 11 4.04 -13.36 -2.73
CA LEU A 11 3.95 -12.56 -1.52
C LEU A 11 5.21 -12.76 -0.66
N GLN A 12 6.03 -11.71 -0.55
CA GLN A 12 7.28 -11.73 0.19
C GLN A 12 7.35 -10.55 1.16
N ARG A 13 7.67 -10.85 2.42
CA ARG A 13 7.95 -9.81 3.42
C ARG A 13 9.31 -9.17 3.12
N LEU A 14 9.35 -7.85 3.03
CA LEU A 14 10.59 -7.09 2.87
C LEU A 14 11.18 -6.73 4.24
N THR A 15 12.50 -6.79 4.34
CA THR A 15 13.24 -6.37 5.54
C THR A 15 13.55 -4.88 5.44
N GLY A 16 12.83 -4.06 6.21
CA GLY A 16 13.01 -2.61 6.23
C GLY A 16 11.72 -1.89 6.64
N GLY A 17 11.82 -1.05 7.67
CA GLY A 17 10.69 -0.35 8.27
C GLY A 17 10.45 -0.78 9.72
N ALA A 18 10.93 0.03 10.66
CA ALA A 18 10.71 -0.23 12.09
C ALA A 18 9.24 -0.03 12.51
N SER A 19 8.49 0.80 11.77
CA SER A 19 7.13 1.21 12.14
C SER A 19 6.03 0.36 11.53
N ARG A 20 6.24 -0.21 10.34
CA ARG A 20 5.23 -0.93 9.55
C ARG A 20 5.85 -2.08 8.80
N THR A 21 5.07 -3.14 8.59
CA THR A 21 5.47 -4.25 7.74
C THR A 21 5.26 -3.87 6.27
N THR A 22 6.26 -4.17 5.46
CA THR A 22 6.21 -4.01 4.01
C THR A 22 6.26 -5.37 3.34
N TRP A 23 5.41 -5.59 2.34
CA TRP A 23 5.37 -6.78 1.52
C TRP A 23 5.50 -6.38 0.05
N ALA A 24 6.23 -7.19 -0.72
CA ALA A 24 6.15 -7.18 -2.18
C ALA A 24 5.26 -8.35 -2.64
N PHE A 25 4.47 -8.14 -3.69
CA PHE A 25 3.65 -9.17 -4.30
C PHE A 25 3.36 -8.85 -5.77
N ASP A 26 2.88 -9.84 -6.51
CA ASP A 26 2.38 -9.65 -7.86
C ASP A 26 0.85 -9.75 -7.90
N ALA A 27 0.23 -8.83 -8.63
CA ALA A 27 -1.17 -8.88 -9.03
C ALA A 27 -1.26 -9.35 -10.49
N LEU A 28 -1.92 -10.49 -10.71
CA LEU A 28 -2.14 -11.06 -12.05
C LEU A 28 -3.62 -10.91 -12.43
N GLY A 29 -3.87 -10.13 -13.48
CA GLY A 29 -5.18 -9.97 -14.15
C GLY A 29 -4.94 -9.94 -15.67
N ASP A 30 -5.37 -8.86 -16.34
CA ASP A 30 -5.06 -8.60 -17.76
C ASP A 30 -3.54 -8.52 -18.06
N GLY A 31 -2.74 -8.36 -17.01
CA GLY A 31 -1.29 -8.46 -17.03
C GLY A 31 -0.75 -8.67 -15.63
N ARG A 32 0.58 -8.80 -15.52
CA ARG A 32 1.28 -8.87 -14.25
C ARG A 32 1.73 -7.48 -13.80
N ARG A 33 1.36 -7.10 -12.58
CA ARG A 33 1.83 -5.86 -11.94
C ARG A 33 2.49 -6.20 -10.60
N ALA A 34 3.75 -5.81 -10.45
CA ALA A 34 4.44 -5.85 -9.16
C ALA A 34 3.94 -4.71 -8.27
N LEU A 35 3.60 -5.03 -7.03
CA LEU A 35 2.99 -4.13 -6.05
C LEU A 35 3.66 -4.23 -4.68
N ILE A 36 3.50 -3.17 -3.89
CA ILE A 36 3.97 -3.10 -2.51
C ILE A 36 2.76 -2.90 -1.60
N LEU A 37 2.66 -3.69 -0.55
CA LEU A 37 1.70 -3.48 0.55
C LEU A 37 2.48 -2.97 1.76
N ARG A 38 2.08 -1.81 2.29
CA ARG A 38 2.51 -1.33 3.61
C ARG A 38 1.35 -1.47 4.58
N THR A 39 1.57 -2.18 5.67
CA THR A 39 0.52 -2.49 6.65
C THR A 39 1.08 -2.50 8.07
N GLY A 40 0.25 -2.16 9.04
CA GLY A 40 0.60 -2.24 10.45
C GLY A 40 -0.39 -1.49 11.34
N PRO A 41 -0.34 -1.74 12.66
CA PRO A 41 -1.32 -1.20 13.59
C PRO A 41 -1.28 0.32 13.59
N ARG A 42 -2.43 0.92 13.89
CA ARG A 42 -2.50 2.35 14.16
C ARG A 42 -1.71 2.63 15.44
N ALA A 43 -0.60 3.35 15.31
CA ALA A 43 0.13 3.90 16.45
C ALA A 43 -0.12 5.41 16.51
N ASP A 44 -0.31 5.97 17.71
CA ASP A 44 -0.61 7.39 17.91
C ASP A 44 0.47 8.34 17.38
N ILE A 45 1.70 7.83 17.22
CA ILE A 45 2.84 8.58 16.70
C ILE A 45 2.96 8.58 15.17
N HIS A 46 2.16 7.76 14.46
CA HIS A 46 2.26 7.60 13.01
C HIS A 46 1.04 8.20 12.31
N ALA A 47 1.27 8.85 11.17
CA ALA A 47 0.20 9.29 10.29
C ALA A 47 -0.68 8.10 9.90
N SER A 48 -1.98 8.33 9.72
CA SER A 48 -2.88 7.28 9.22
C SER A 48 -2.49 6.89 7.79
N MET A 49 -2.89 5.69 7.34
CA MET A 49 -2.53 5.21 6.00
C MET A 49 -3.15 6.07 4.90
N GLU A 50 -4.41 6.49 5.09
CA GLU A 50 -5.07 7.43 4.16
C GLU A 50 -4.40 8.81 4.14
N LEU A 51 -3.89 9.30 5.29
CA LEU A 51 -3.18 10.58 5.32
C LEU A 51 -1.84 10.48 4.58
N GLU A 52 -1.07 9.41 4.79
CA GLU A 52 0.16 9.16 4.03
C GLU A 52 -0.10 9.01 2.53
N ALA A 53 -1.17 8.32 2.15
CA ALA A 53 -1.61 8.19 0.78
C ALA A 53 -1.95 9.57 0.16
N HIS A 54 -2.72 10.39 0.88
CA HIS A 54 -3.13 11.70 0.40
C HIS A 54 -1.92 12.63 0.20
N VAL A 55 -0.98 12.65 1.16
CA VAL A 55 0.25 13.46 1.04
C VAL A 55 1.06 13.03 -0.19
N GLN A 56 1.23 11.72 -0.41
CA GLN A 56 1.95 11.21 -1.60
C GLN A 56 1.22 11.57 -2.89
N GLN A 57 -0.11 11.44 -2.95
CA GLN A 57 -0.88 11.84 -4.14
C GLN A 57 -0.73 13.33 -4.44
N ARG A 58 -0.73 14.19 -3.42
CA ARG A 58 -0.50 15.64 -3.58
C ARG A 58 0.93 15.93 -4.03
N ALA A 59 1.92 15.22 -3.48
CA ALA A 59 3.31 15.34 -3.91
C ALA A 59 3.49 14.91 -5.38
N ALA A 60 2.84 13.83 -5.81
CA ALA A 60 2.82 13.40 -7.21
C ALA A 60 2.21 14.47 -8.12
N ALA A 61 1.09 15.08 -7.71
CA ALA A 61 0.47 16.18 -8.45
C ALA A 61 1.36 17.43 -8.55
N ALA A 62 2.31 17.60 -7.62
CA ALA A 62 3.33 18.64 -7.65
C ALA A 62 4.60 18.23 -8.43
N GLY A 63 4.66 17.03 -9.01
CA GLY A 63 5.78 16.53 -9.80
C GLY A 63 6.88 15.81 -9.01
N ALA A 64 6.66 15.53 -7.72
CA ALA A 64 7.62 14.77 -6.94
C ALA A 64 7.66 13.28 -7.37
N PRO A 65 8.84 12.63 -7.38
CA PRO A 65 8.97 11.22 -7.74
C PRO A 65 8.57 10.33 -6.56
N VAL A 66 7.26 10.11 -6.40
CA VAL A 66 6.69 9.28 -5.34
C VAL A 66 5.93 8.08 -5.94
N PRO A 67 5.72 7.01 -5.16
CA PRO A 67 4.90 5.88 -5.60
C PRO A 67 3.47 6.30 -5.95
N HIS A 68 2.88 5.63 -6.94
CA HIS A 68 1.47 5.80 -7.28
C HIS A 68 0.61 4.95 -6.35
N ILE A 69 -0.25 5.61 -5.56
CA ILE A 69 -1.15 4.94 -4.62
C ILE A 69 -2.36 4.35 -5.36
N LEU A 70 -2.55 3.04 -5.22
CA LEU A 70 -3.70 2.32 -5.75
C LEU A 70 -4.85 2.25 -4.76
N ALA A 71 -4.55 2.04 -3.48
CA ALA A 71 -5.55 1.95 -2.41
C ALA A 71 -4.95 2.32 -1.05
N ALA A 72 -5.77 2.88 -0.18
CA ALA A 72 -5.45 3.05 1.23
C ALA A 72 -6.73 2.99 2.04
N ASP A 73 -6.68 2.34 3.20
CA ASP A 73 -7.81 2.21 4.12
C ASP A 73 -7.28 2.20 5.56
N ASN A 74 -7.91 2.99 6.43
CA ASN A 74 -7.60 3.00 7.86
C ASN A 74 -8.29 1.86 8.63
N SER A 75 -9.19 1.13 7.98
CA SER A 75 -9.86 -0.04 8.53
C SER A 75 -8.96 -1.29 8.45
N PRO A 76 -8.92 -2.14 9.50
CA PRO A 76 -8.24 -3.42 9.45
C PRO A 76 -9.03 -4.50 8.67
N ALA A 77 -10.26 -4.22 8.24
CA ALA A 77 -11.19 -5.24 7.76
C ALA A 77 -10.68 -6.07 6.55
N ALA A 78 -9.87 -5.47 5.67
CA ALA A 78 -9.42 -6.12 4.45
C ALA A 78 -8.20 -7.04 4.66
N VAL A 79 -7.23 -6.63 5.49
CA VAL A 79 -5.91 -7.30 5.60
C VAL A 79 -5.41 -7.45 7.04
N GLY A 80 -6.27 -7.21 8.04
CA GLY A 80 -5.97 -7.34 9.47
C GLY A 80 -5.46 -6.06 10.14
N ASP A 81 -4.94 -5.12 9.37
CA ASP A 81 -4.40 -3.83 9.81
C ASP A 81 -4.71 -2.73 8.78
N PRO A 82 -4.69 -1.45 9.17
CA PRO A 82 -4.66 -0.34 8.24
C PRO A 82 -3.58 -0.55 7.18
N PHE A 83 -3.85 -0.18 5.94
CA PHE A 83 -2.91 -0.42 4.85
C PHE A 83 -2.88 0.67 3.78
N LEU A 84 -1.80 0.67 3.00
CA LEU A 84 -1.76 1.28 1.68
C LEU A 84 -1.00 0.40 0.69
N ILE A 85 -1.45 0.45 -0.56
CA ILE A 85 -0.85 -0.17 -1.75
C ILE A 85 -0.58 0.93 -2.76
#